data_AF-A0A1Y6KAB4-F1
#
_entry.id   AF-A0A1Y6KAB4-F1
#
_cell.length_a   1.000
_cell.length_b   1.000
_cell.length_c   1.000
_cell.angle_alpha   90.00
_cell.angle_beta   90.00
_cell.angle_gamma   90.00
#
_symmetry.space_group_name_H-M   'P 1'
#
loop_
_entity.id
_entity.type
_entity.pdbx_description
1 polymer ?
#
loop_
_entity_poly.entity_id
_entity_poly.type
_entity_poly.pdbx_seq_one_letter_code
_entity_poly.pdbx_strand_id
1 'polypeptide(L)'
;MQAMGMSGISKSLVSRLSGEIANKSLPPPAKAGVKAFLTRPIEGDWPYPWFDATYVKVRQNGRIVSIAVIVPIGVNSDGRREALGMDLGPSEAETFWTASLRKLAAAVYVARST
;
A
#
# COMPACT_ATOMS: atom_id res chain seq x y z
N MET A 1 16.83 -9.66 -15.91
CA MET A 1 16.89 -10.93 -15.15
C MET A 1 18.17 -11.71 -15.41
N GLN A 2 18.66 -11.75 -16.66
CA GLN A 2 20.00 -12.30 -16.97
C GLN A 2 21.15 -11.62 -16.20
N ALA A 3 21.04 -10.31 -15.94
CA ALA A 3 22.02 -9.56 -15.13
C ALA A 3 22.08 -9.97 -13.63
N MET A 4 21.12 -10.75 -13.13
CA MET A 4 21.12 -11.28 -11.75
C MET A 4 21.26 -12.81 -11.69
N GLY A 5 21.73 -13.47 -12.76
CA GLY A 5 22.00 -14.91 -12.77
C GLY A 5 20.76 -15.82 -12.79
N MET A 6 19.55 -15.26 -12.89
CA MET A 6 18.30 -16.04 -12.95
C MET A 6 17.94 -16.36 -14.41
N SER A 7 18.18 -17.60 -14.85
CA SER A 7 17.74 -18.12 -16.15
C SER A 7 16.36 -18.79 -16.06
N GLY A 8 15.51 -18.63 -17.08
CA GLY A 8 14.23 -19.34 -17.21
C GLY A 8 12.98 -18.63 -16.68
N ILE A 9 13.12 -17.48 -16.01
CA ILE A 9 11.97 -16.67 -15.55
C ILE A 9 11.59 -15.63 -16.60
N SER A 10 10.38 -15.75 -17.16
CA SER A 10 9.86 -14.80 -18.15
C SER A 10 9.29 -13.53 -17.51
N LYS A 11 9.28 -12.42 -18.25
CA LYS A 11 8.63 -11.16 -17.82
C LYS A 11 7.14 -11.38 -17.52
N SER A 12 6.46 -12.22 -18.30
CA SER A 12 5.04 -12.55 -18.11
C SER A 12 4.79 -13.37 -16.86
N LEU A 13 5.69 -14.30 -16.50
CA LEU A 13 5.63 -15.05 -15.25
C LEU A 13 5.73 -14.11 -14.05
N VAL A 14 6.67 -13.17 -14.08
CA VAL A 14 6.87 -12.20 -13.00
C VAL A 14 5.66 -11.29 -12.85
N SER A 15 5.14 -10.76 -13.96
CA SER A 15 3.93 -9.95 -13.96
C SER A 15 2.74 -10.70 -13.36
N ARG A 16 2.55 -11.97 -13.75
CA ARG A 16 1.50 -12.84 -13.20
C ARG A 16 1.65 -13.04 -11.69
N LEU A 17 2.85 -13.40 -11.22
CA LEU A 17 3.10 -13.62 -9.79
C LEU A 17 2.90 -12.35 -8.96
N SER A 18 3.35 -11.19 -9.46
CA SER A 18 3.07 -9.89 -8.81
C SER A 18 1.57 -9.61 -8.72
N GLY A 19 0.81 -9.93 -9.78
CA GLY A 19 -0.65 -9.82 -9.76
C GLY A 19 -1.32 -10.80 -8.79
N GLU A 20 -0.79 -12.01 -8.63
CA GLU A 20 -1.27 -12.98 -7.65
C GLU A 20 -1.02 -12.48 -6.21
N ILE A 21 0.14 -11.91 -5.92
CA ILE A 21 0.44 -11.31 -4.61
C ILE A 21 -0.47 -10.11 -4.32
N ALA A 22 -0.80 -9.31 -5.33
CA ALA A 22 -1.71 -8.18 -5.17
C ALA A 22 -3.14 -8.64 -4.83
N ASN A 23 -3.61 -9.69 -5.49
CA ASN A 23 -5.02 -10.09 -5.48
C ASN A 23 -5.38 -11.21 -4.49
N LYS A 24 -4.43 -12.08 -4.12
CA LYS A 24 -4.67 -13.24 -3.24
C LYS A 24 -3.98 -13.04 -1.89
N SER A 25 -4.62 -13.50 -0.82
CA SER A 25 -3.90 -13.83 0.41
C SER A 25 -2.98 -15.02 0.12
N LEU A 26 -1.67 -14.84 0.28
CA LEU A 26 -0.75 -15.97 0.12
C LEU A 26 -0.97 -17.00 1.23
N PRO A 27 -0.67 -18.29 0.97
CA PRO A 27 -0.68 -19.30 2.02
C PRO A 27 0.41 -18.99 3.08
N PRO A 28 0.18 -19.32 4.36
CA PRO A 28 1.19 -19.16 5.41
C PRO A 28 2.49 -19.89 5.05
N PRO A 29 3.68 -19.34 5.37
CA PRO A 29 3.94 -18.17 6.22
C PRO A 29 3.99 -16.82 5.48
N ALA A 30 3.57 -16.75 4.21
CA ALA A 30 3.71 -15.52 3.44
C ALA A 30 2.72 -14.42 3.90
N LYS A 31 3.19 -13.17 3.85
CA LYS A 31 2.41 -11.97 4.25
C LYS A 31 1.09 -11.89 3.47
N ALA A 32 0.07 -11.34 4.12
CA ALA A 32 -1.23 -11.06 3.52
C ALA A 32 -1.08 -10.25 2.22
N GLY A 33 -1.92 -10.53 1.22
CA GLY A 33 -1.89 -9.84 -0.08
C GLY A 33 -2.18 -8.34 0.05
N VAL A 34 -1.89 -7.57 -0.99
CA VAL A 34 -1.98 -6.10 -0.96
C VAL A 34 -3.36 -5.62 -0.49
N LYS A 35 -4.45 -6.22 -1.00
CA LYS A 35 -5.80 -5.85 -0.57
C LYS A 35 -6.02 -6.07 0.93
N ALA A 36 -5.62 -7.23 1.45
CA ALA A 36 -5.76 -7.55 2.86
C ALA A 36 -4.93 -6.61 3.74
N PHE A 37 -3.72 -6.22 3.29
CA PHE A 37 -2.94 -5.19 3.96
C PHE A 37 -3.68 -3.84 3.99
N LEU A 38 -4.21 -3.38 2.85
CA LEU A 38 -4.86 -2.06 2.75
C LEU A 38 -6.22 -1.97 3.48
N THR A 39 -6.83 -3.10 3.83
CA THR A 39 -8.12 -3.15 4.54
C THR A 39 -8.01 -3.69 5.96
N ARG A 40 -6.81 -3.98 6.46
CA ARG A 40 -6.63 -4.51 7.82
C ARG A 40 -7.00 -3.45 8.86
N PRO A 41 -7.56 -3.85 10.02
CA PRO A 41 -7.64 -2.99 11.19
C PRO A 41 -6.24 -2.51 11.59
N ILE A 42 -6.12 -1.27 12.04
CA ILE A 42 -4.86 -0.73 12.57
C ILE A 42 -4.95 -0.79 14.09
N GLU A 43 -4.38 -1.86 14.63
CA GLU A 43 -4.39 -2.16 16.07
C GLU A 43 -3.25 -1.45 16.81
N GLY A 44 -3.44 -1.25 18.11
CA GLY A 44 -2.46 -0.65 19.01
C GLY A 44 -2.37 0.88 18.91
N ASP A 45 -1.40 1.43 19.64
CA ASP A 45 -1.13 2.86 19.69
C ASP A 45 -0.03 3.26 18.71
N TRP A 46 -0.28 4.38 18.02
CA TRP A 46 0.58 4.95 16.99
C TRP A 46 0.88 6.41 17.34
N PRO A 47 1.75 6.68 18.33
CA PRO A 47 1.99 8.02 18.86
C PRO A 47 2.53 9.03 17.83
N TYR A 48 3.22 8.55 16.79
CA TYR A 48 3.83 9.40 15.77
C TYR A 48 3.40 8.97 14.36
N PRO A 49 2.21 9.39 13.88
CA PRO A 49 1.82 9.22 12.50
C PRO A 49 2.34 10.37 11.63
N TRP A 50 2.81 10.06 10.44
CA TRP A 50 3.07 11.05 9.39
C TRP A 50 2.62 10.52 8.04
N PHE A 51 2.47 11.45 7.11
CA PHE A 51 2.00 11.18 5.76
C PHE A 51 2.98 11.78 4.78
N ASP A 52 3.23 11.05 3.70
CA ASP A 52 3.98 11.55 2.57
C ASP A 52 3.22 11.24 1.28
N ALA A 53 3.47 12.04 0.25
CA ALA A 53 2.93 11.85 -1.08
C ALA A 53 4.07 11.83 -2.10
N THR A 54 4.06 10.82 -2.97
CA THR A 54 4.98 10.75 -4.11
C THR A 54 4.22 10.58 -5.41
N TYR A 55 4.73 11.15 -6.49
CA TYR A 55 4.16 10.94 -7.82
C TYR A 55 4.82 9.78 -8.54
N VAL A 56 4.00 8.89 -9.10
CA VAL A 56 4.44 7.82 -9.98
C VAL A 56 3.88 8.01 -11.38
N LYS A 57 4.67 7.68 -12.41
CA LYS A 57 4.22 7.68 -13.80
C LYS A 57 3.53 6.35 -14.10
N VAL A 58 2.25 6.42 -14.45
CA VAL A 58 1.45 5.25 -14.81
C VAL A 58 0.87 5.41 -16.19
N ARG A 59 0.62 4.29 -16.87
CA ARG A 59 -0.08 4.28 -18.15
C ARG A 59 -1.58 4.09 -17.89
N GLN A 60 -2.39 5.09 -18.24
CA GLN A 60 -3.85 5.04 -18.19
C GLN A 60 -4.41 5.53 -19.52
N ASN A 61 -5.40 4.82 -20.07
CA ASN A 61 -6.07 5.18 -21.32
C ASN A 61 -5.10 5.53 -22.48
N GLY A 62 -4.03 4.75 -22.61
CA GLY A 62 -3.01 4.93 -23.66
C GLY A 62 -2.01 6.08 -23.43
N ARG A 63 -2.11 6.83 -22.33
CA ARG A 63 -1.21 7.95 -22.00
C ARG A 63 -0.45 7.71 -20.70
N ILE A 64 0.72 8.35 -20.57
CA ILE A 64 1.47 8.37 -19.32
C ILE A 64 1.02 9.58 -18.50
N VAL A 65 0.52 9.34 -17.29
CA VAL A 65 0.04 10.36 -16.36
C VAL A 65 0.78 10.26 -15.03
N SER A 66 0.88 11.37 -14.31
CA SER A 66 1.32 11.39 -12.92
C SER A 66 0.15 11.03 -12.02
N ILE A 67 0.33 10.08 -11.11
CA ILE A 67 -0.63 9.75 -10.05
C ILE A 67 0.05 9.99 -8.71
N ALA A 68 -0.64 10.67 -7.80
CA ALA A 68 -0.21 10.85 -6.42
C ALA A 68 -0.45 9.54 -5.63
N VAL A 69 0.57 9.13 -4.88
CA VAL A 69 0.53 8.00 -3.96
C VAL A 69 0.70 8.55 -2.56
N ILE A 70 -0.35 8.52 -1.74
CA ILE A 70 -0.27 8.89 -0.33
C ILE A 70 0.09 7.64 0.47
N VAL A 71 1.11 7.74 1.32
CA VAL A 71 1.56 6.65 2.20
C VAL A 71 1.57 7.14 3.65
N PRO A 72 0.55 6.79 4.46
CA PRO A 72 0.63 6.95 5.91
C PRO A 72 1.66 5.99 6.51
N ILE A 73 2.51 6.52 7.38
CA ILE A 73 3.52 5.80 8.12
C ILE A 73 3.34 6.14 9.60
N GLY A 74 3.47 5.13 10.46
CA GLY A 74 3.42 5.33 11.91
C GLY A 74 4.59 4.64 12.59
N VAL A 75 4.92 5.12 13.78
CA VAL A 75 5.76 4.39 14.75
C VAL A 75 4.86 3.87 15.85
N ASN A 76 4.91 2.55 16.11
CA ASN A 76 4.14 1.92 17.17
C ASN A 76 4.81 2.11 18.55
N SER A 77 4.15 1.67 19.62
CA SER A 77 4.68 1.75 21.00
C SER A 77 6.01 1.02 21.21
N ASP A 78 6.38 0.06 20.36
CA ASP A 78 7.66 -0.63 20.39
C ASP A 78 8.77 0.13 19.64
N GLY A 79 8.48 1.32 19.13
CA GLY A 79 9.41 2.11 18.31
C GLY A 79 9.57 1.59 16.88
N ARG A 80 8.72 0.66 16.42
CA ARG A 80 8.78 0.09 15.06
C ARG A 80 8.01 0.96 14.09
N ARG A 81 8.71 1.39 13.03
CA ARG A 81 8.12 2.15 11.92
C ARG A 81 7.48 1.22 10.90
N GLU A 82 6.20 1.45 10.59
CA GLU A 82 5.46 0.65 9.63
C GLU A 82 4.58 1.52 8.72
N ALA A 83 4.41 1.07 7.47
CA ALA A 83 3.40 1.65 6.59
C ALA A 83 2.01 1.22 7.07
N LEU A 84 1.13 2.19 7.27
CA LEU A 84 -0.23 1.95 7.77
C LEU A 84 -1.21 1.67 6.63
N GLY A 85 -0.92 2.18 5.44
CA GLY A 85 -1.78 2.03 4.27
C GLY A 85 -1.17 2.71 3.04
N MET A 86 -1.99 2.83 2.01
CA MET A 86 -1.66 3.54 0.77
C MET A 86 -2.95 3.91 0.04
N ASP A 87 -2.98 5.09 -0.56
CA ASP A 87 -4.05 5.54 -1.44
C ASP A 87 -3.49 6.15 -2.73
N LEU A 88 -4.26 6.04 -3.82
CA LEU A 88 -3.89 6.55 -5.15
C LEU A 88 -4.91 7.59 -5.60
N GLY A 89 -4.43 8.71 -6.13
CA GLY A 89 -5.27 9.83 -6.55
C GLY A 89 -4.69 10.62 -7.72
N PRO A 90 -5.52 11.39 -8.44
CA PRO A 90 -5.07 12.17 -9.59
C PRO A 90 -4.14 13.32 -9.22
N SER A 91 -4.21 13.81 -7.98
CA SER A 91 -3.40 14.90 -7.44
C SER A 91 -3.47 14.94 -5.91
N GLU A 92 -2.66 15.78 -5.29
CA GLU A 92 -2.71 16.11 -3.85
C GLU A 92 -3.82 17.11 -3.47
N ALA A 93 -4.97 17.03 -4.13
CA ALA A 93 -6.11 17.88 -3.77
C ALA A 93 -6.58 17.63 -2.33
N GLU A 94 -7.12 18.65 -1.68
CA GLU A 94 -7.66 18.58 -0.32
C GLU A 94 -8.66 17.42 -0.15
N THR A 95 -9.50 17.20 -1.16
CA THR A 95 -10.48 16.10 -1.17
C THR A 95 -9.82 14.73 -1.11
N PHE A 96 -8.67 14.55 -1.79
CA PHE A 96 -7.92 13.30 -1.78
C PHE A 96 -7.20 13.08 -0.44
N TRP A 97 -6.57 14.12 0.11
CA TRP A 97 -5.99 14.08 1.46
C TRP A 97 -7.04 13.74 2.51
N THR A 98 -8.19 14.41 2.45
CA THR A 98 -9.31 14.20 3.37
C THR A 98 -9.84 12.77 3.30
N ALA A 99 -10.02 12.23 2.09
CA ALA A 99 -10.47 10.85 1.91
C ALA A 99 -9.47 9.85 2.50
N SER A 100 -8.17 10.05 2.25
CA SER A 100 -7.10 9.18 2.76
C SER A 100 -7.03 9.20 4.29
N LEU A 101 -7.11 10.39 4.90
CA LEU A 101 -7.15 10.56 6.36
C LEU A 101 -8.37 9.89 6.99
N ARG A 102 -9.56 10.06 6.40
CA ARG A 102 -10.80 9.41 6.87
C ARG A 102 -10.71 7.89 6.81
N LYS A 103 -10.13 7.34 5.73
CA LYS A 103 -9.93 5.91 5.57
C LYS A 103 -9.00 5.36 6.66
N LEU A 104 -7.91 6.07 6.96
CA LEU A 104 -7.01 5.69 8.05
C LEU A 104 -7.71 5.73 9.41
N ALA A 105 -8.44 6.81 9.70
CA ALA A 105 -9.18 6.95 10.95
C ALA A 105 -10.22 5.83 11.14
N ALA A 106 -10.92 5.45 10.07
CA ALA A 106 -11.87 4.34 10.10
C ALA A 106 -11.18 3.00 10.43
N ALA A 107 -10.01 2.73 9.85
CA ALA A 107 -9.25 1.51 10.12
C ALA A 107 -8.76 1.40 11.58
N VAL A 108 -8.44 2.54 12.21
CA VAL A 108 -8.13 2.60 13.65
C VAL A 108 -9.38 2.41 14.51
N TYR A 109 -10.50 3.02 14.13
CA TYR A 109 -11.76 2.89 14.88
C TYR A 109 -12.27 1.44 14.90
N VAL A 110 -12.24 0.75 13.75
CA VAL A 110 -12.62 -0.66 13.65
C VAL A 110 -11.83 -1.52 14.63
N ALA A 111 -10.50 -1.33 14.70
CA ALA A 111 -9.64 -2.07 15.62
C ALA A 111 -10.00 -1.87 17.11
N ARG A 112 -10.52 -0.71 17.50
CA ARG A 112 -10.92 -0.40 18.88
C ARG A 112 -12.32 -0.91 19.26
N SER A 113 -13.12 -1.32 18.27
CA SER A 113 -14.50 -1.78 18.45
C SER A 113 -14.67 -3.30 18.55
N THR A 114 -13.58 -4.03 18.35
CA THR A 114 -13.45 -5.49 18.47
C THR A 114 -12.59 -5.84 19.68
#